data_AF-K1Z4U5-F1
#
_entry.id   AF-K1Z4U5-F1
#
_cell.length_a   1.000
_cell.length_b   1.000
_cell.length_c   1.000
_cell.angle_alpha   90.00
_cell.angle_beta   90.00
_cell.angle_gamma   90.00
#
_symmetry.space_group_name_H-M   'P 1'
#
loop_
_entity.id
_entity.type
_entity.pdbx_description
1 polymer ?
#
loop_
_entity_poly.entity_id
_entity_poly.type
_entity_poly.pdbx_seq_one_letter_code
_entity_poly.pdbx_strand_id
1 'polypeptide(L)' 'MLSISQLPHPVRETVNERGLSPHDALQAFLQFLVIKHHSFEPARFIGGTALVLGHGNPRFSEDIDFT' A
#
# COMPACT_ATOMS: atom_id res chain seq x y z
N MET A 1 -13.90 -15.14 2.16
CA MET A 1 -12.71 -15.20 1.27
C MET A 1 -12.92 -14.15 0.18
N LEU A 2 -12.03 -13.16 0.05
CA LEU A 2 -12.14 -12.13 -0.98
C LEU A 2 -11.85 -12.74 -2.36
N SER A 3 -12.79 -12.62 -3.31
CA SER A 3 -12.54 -13.05 -4.69
C SER A 3 -11.67 -12.03 -5.40
N ILE A 4 -10.57 -12.46 -6.02
CA ILE A 4 -9.67 -11.58 -6.78
C ILE A 4 -10.43 -10.79 -7.85
N SER A 5 -11.45 -11.39 -8.47
CA SER A 5 -12.27 -10.73 -9.51
C SER A 5 -12.98 -9.46 -9.01
N GLN A 6 -13.23 -9.34 -7.71
CA GLN A 6 -13.91 -8.21 -7.07
C GLN A 6 -12.95 -7.09 -6.64
N LEU A 7 -11.63 -7.30 -6.72
CA LEU A 7 -10.64 -6.30 -6.33
C LEU A 7 -10.48 -5.22 -7.43
N PRO A 8 -10.05 -3.99 -7.07
CA PRO A 8 -9.71 -2.96 -8.05
C PRO A 8 -8.71 -3.47 -9.09
N HIS A 9 -8.84 -3.02 -10.34
CA HIS A 9 -7.98 -3.48 -11.44
C HIS A 9 -6.48 -3.48 -11.11
N PRO A 10 -5.90 -2.41 -10.51
CA PRO A 10 -4.47 -2.38 -10.19
C PRO A 10 -4.05 -3.42 -9.14
N VAL A 11 -4.97 -3.75 -8.22
CA VAL A 11 -4.74 -4.79 -7.20
C VAL A 11 -4.71 -6.17 -7.86
N ARG A 12 -5.61 -6.43 -8.80
CA ARG A 12 -5.66 -7.70 -9.53
C ARG A 12 -4.39 -7.94 -10.35
N GLU A 13 -3.92 -6.93 -11.07
CA GLU A 13 -2.65 -7.01 -11.81
C GLU A 13 -1.49 -7.32 -10.87
N THR A 14 -1.41 -6.61 -9.74
CA THR A 14 -0.34 -6.80 -8.76
C THR A 14 -0.32 -8.22 -8.17
N VAL A 15 -1.49 -8.79 -7.87
CA VAL A 15 -1.61 -10.19 -7.41
C VAL A 15 -1.14 -11.17 -8.49
N ASN A 16 -1.60 -10.99 -9.73
CA ASN A 16 -1.32 -11.92 -10.82
C ASN A 16 0.13 -11.85 -11.33
N GLU A 17 0.71 -10.65 -11.38
CA GLU A 17 2.04 -10.42 -11.97
C GLU A 17 3.18 -10.54 -10.95
N ARG A 18 2.91 -10.22 -9.68
CA ARG A 18 3.95 -10.16 -8.63
C ARG A 18 3.81 -11.24 -7.55
N GLY A 19 2.79 -12.08 -7.62
CA GLY A 19 2.57 -13.17 -6.67
C GLY A 19 2.28 -12.71 -5.24
N LEU A 20 1.84 -11.47 -5.06
CA LEU A 20 1.42 -10.93 -3.77
C LEU A 20 0.08 -11.55 -3.36
N SER A 21 -0.13 -11.72 -2.05
CA SER A 21 -1.42 -12.17 -1.56
C SER A 21 -2.50 -11.11 -1.89
N PRO A 22 -3.75 -11.51 -2.19
CA PRO A 22 -4.83 -10.56 -2.44
C PRO A 22 -5.05 -9.55 -1.31
N HIS A 23 -4.78 -9.97 -0.08
CA HIS A 23 -4.85 -9.12 1.10
C HIS A 23 -3.78 -8.02 1.06
N ASP A 24 -2.52 -8.39 0.89
CA ASP A 24 -1.39 -7.45 0.94
C ASP A 24 -1.42 -6.48 -0.23
N ALA A 25 -1.83 -6.95 -1.42
CA ALA A 25 -2.00 -6.10 -2.59
C ALA A 25 -3.13 -5.07 -2.38
N LEU A 26 -4.24 -5.47 -1.76
CA LEU A 26 -5.33 -4.56 -1.43
C LEU A 26 -4.90 -3.56 -0.35
N GLN A 27 -4.17 -4.02 0.67
CA GLN A 27 -3.66 -3.18 1.74
C GLN A 27 -2.69 -2.12 1.20
N ALA A 28 -1.71 -2.52 0.39
CA ALA A 28 -0.78 -1.58 -0.25
C ALA A 28 -1.50 -0.54 -1.12
N PHE A 29 -2.54 -0.95 -1.84
CA PHE A 29 -3.36 -0.04 -2.64
C PHE A 29 -4.11 0.98 -1.77
N LEU A 30 -4.74 0.53 -0.67
CA LEU A 30 -5.43 1.42 0.27
C LEU A 30 -4.45 2.39 0.95
N GLN A 31 -3.27 1.90 1.35
CA GLN A 31 -2.22 2.74 1.93
C GLN A 31 -1.78 3.85 0.97
N PHE A 32 -1.57 3.50 -0.31
CA PHE A 32 -1.25 4.49 -1.34
C PHE A 32 -2.33 5.56 -1.47
N LEU A 33 -3.61 5.18 -1.43
CA LEU A 33 -4.71 6.16 -1.51
C LEU A 33 -4.72 7.12 -0.31
N VAL A 34 -4.49 6.62 0.90
CA VAL A 34 -4.41 7.46 2.11
C VAL A 34 -3.22 8.41 2.05
N ILE A 35 -2.03 7.91 1.70
CA ILE A 35 -0.82 8.74 1.55
C ILE A 35 -1.04 9.81 0.49
N LYS A 36 -1.62 9.45 -0.66
CA LYS A 36 -1.93 10.42 -1.72
C LYS A 36 -2.93 11.47 -1.25
N HIS A 37 -3.94 11.10 -0.47
CA HIS A 37 -4.92 12.05 0.06
C HIS A 37 -4.26 13.04 1.02
N HIS A 38 -3.41 12.58 1.95
CA HIS A 38 -2.69 13.47 2.88
C HIS A 38 -1.51 14.21 2.25
N SER A 39 -1.10 13.89 1.02
CA SER A 39 -0.03 14.63 0.31
C SER A 39 -0.40 16.10 0.02
N PHE A 40 -1.68 16.46 0.13
CA PHE A 40 -2.17 17.84 0.00
C PHE A 40 -2.13 18.63 1.32
N GLU A 41 -1.82 17.98 2.43
CA GLU A 41 -1.72 18.57 3.77
C GLU A 41 -0.25 18.72 4.19
N PRO A 42 0.10 19.63 5.11
CA PRO A 42 1.49 19.79 5.58
C PRO A 42 2.00 18.64 6.46
N ALA A 43 1.31 17.50 6.49
CA ALA A 43 1.68 16.33 7.28
C ALA A 43 2.89 15.62 6.67
N ARG A 44 3.86 15.23 7.50
CA ARG A 44 5.04 14.50 7.06
C ARG A 44 4.82 13.00 7.21
N PHE A 45 4.95 12.27 6.12
CA PHE A 45 4.87 10.82 6.10
C PHE A 45 6.14 10.19 6.72
N ILE A 46 5.96 9.35 7.73
CA ILE A 46 7.05 8.71 8.51
C ILE A 46 6.77 7.21 8.73
N GLY A 47 7.60 6.54 9.54
CA GLY A 47 7.36 5.16 9.97
C GLY A 47 7.82 4.08 9.00
N GLY A 48 7.36 2.85 9.24
CA GLY A 48 7.80 1.66 8.51
C GLY A 48 7.47 1.73 7.02
N THR A 49 6.25 2.14 6.69
CA THR A 49 5.78 2.23 5.30
C THR A 49 6.52 3.33 4.52
N ALA A 50 6.95 4.42 5.18
CA ALA A 50 7.81 5.42 4.56
C ALA A 50 9.21 4.87 4.21
N LEU A 51 9.76 3.97 5.02
CA LEU A 51 11.02 3.28 4.71
C LEU A 51 10.85 2.29 3.55
N VAL A 52 9.72 1.56 3.50
CA VAL A 52 9.42 0.64 2.40
C VAL A 52 9.30 1.39 1.08
N LEU A 53 8.45 2.42 1.03
CA LEU A 53 8.15 3.14 -0.21
C LEU A 53 9.27 4.10 -0.63
N GLY A 54 9.95 4.74 0.32
CA GLY A 54 10.99 5.74 0.01
C GLY A 54 12.40 5.16 -0.14
N HIS A 55 12.70 4.04 0.52
CA HIS A 55 14.07 3.52 0.64
C HIS A 55 14.21 2.04 0.29
N GLY A 56 13.13 1.39 -0.19
CA GLY A 56 13.17 -0.01 -0.62
C GLY A 56 13.42 -1.00 0.51
N ASN A 57 13.00 -0.68 1.73
CA ASN A 57 13.10 -1.62 2.86
C ASN A 57 12.34 -2.92 2.54
N PRO A 58 12.98 -4.10 2.66
CA PRO A 58 12.37 -5.37 2.26
C PRO A 58 11.26 -5.87 3.21
N ARG A 59 11.09 -5.26 4.39
CA ARG A 59 10.06 -5.63 5.35
C ARG A 59 8.70 -5.06 4.94
N PHE A 60 7.65 -5.88 4.89
CA PHE A 60 6.27 -5.37 4.76
C PHE A 60 5.84 -4.60 6.02
N SER A 61 5.18 -3.46 5.82
CA SER A 61 4.69 -2.58 6.89
C SER A 61 3.24 -2.22 6.63
N GLU A 62 2.43 -2.34 7.67
CA GLU A 62 0.97 -2.24 7.59
C GLU A 62 0.44 -0.87 8.01
N ASP A 63 1.17 -0.21 8.91
CA ASP A 63 0.77 1.07 9.50
C ASP A 63 1.08 2.25 8.58
N ILE A 64 0.29 3.32 8.69
CA ILE A 64 0.55 4.61 8.02
C ILE A 64 0.70 5.67 9.10
N ASP A 65 1.90 6.22 9.21
CA ASP A 65 2.25 7.18 10.24
C ASP A 65 2.49 8.57 9.63
N PHE A 66 1.89 9.58 10.25
CA PHE A 66 2.08 10.99 9.91
C PHE A 66 2.46 11.80 11.16
N THR A 67 3.26 12.86 10.96
CA THR A 67 3.51 13.91 11.97
C THR A 67 3.04 15.26 11.47
#